data_AF-A0A3D5PAV0-F1
#
_entry.id   AF-A0A3D5PAV0-F1
#
_cell.length_a   1.000
_cell.length_b   1.000
_cell.length_c   1.000
_cell.angle_alpha   90.00
_cell.angle_beta   90.00
_cell.angle_gamma   90.00
#
_symmetry.space_group_name_H-M   'P 1'
#
loop_
_entity.id
_entity.type
_entity.pdbx_description
1 polymer ?
#
loop_
_entity_poly.entity_id
_entity_poly.type
_entity_poly.pdbx_seq_one_letter_code
_entity_poly.pdbx_strand_id
1 'polypeptide(L)' 'MSLSAAKRVITRPNQAWSIDITYIKLHHEFVYLTAIIDWYSRCIVGWELDDTLATPMVLRTLGKAFKTAKAVGPTIL' A
#
# COMPACT_ATOMS: atom_id res chain seq x y z
N MET A 1 -1.40 33.50 0.58
CA MET A 1 -0.12 32.88 1.00
C MET A 1 -0.15 31.43 0.55
N SER A 2 0.35 31.15 -0.66
CA SER A 2 0.28 29.81 -1.26
C SER A 2 1.45 28.99 -0.74
N LEU A 3 1.19 27.99 0.11
CA LEU A 3 2.18 26.97 0.45
C LEU A 3 2.41 26.12 -0.80
N SER A 4 3.48 26.43 -1.54
CA SER A 4 4.08 25.47 -2.47
C SER A 4 4.50 24.26 -1.63
N ALA A 5 3.71 23.18 -1.66
CA ALA A 5 4.15 21.91 -1.14
C ALA A 5 5.44 21.55 -1.90
N ALA A 6 6.57 21.50 -1.20
CA ALA A 6 7.84 21.10 -1.79
C ALA A 6 7.65 19.71 -2.42
N LYS A 7 7.67 19.63 -3.75
CA LYS A 7 7.53 18.39 -4.50
C LYS A 7 8.74 17.51 -4.21
N ARG A 8 8.61 16.60 -3.25
CA ARG A 8 9.67 15.66 -2.90
C ARG A 8 9.76 14.60 -4.00
N VAL A 9 10.90 14.55 -4.69
CA VAL A 9 11.19 13.51 -5.67
C VAL A 9 11.46 12.20 -4.93
N ILE A 10 10.77 11.13 -5.33
CA ILE A 10 10.99 9.77 -4.81
C ILE A 10 12.10 9.13 -5.66
N THR A 11 13.21 8.76 -5.03
CA THR A 11 14.46 8.35 -5.69
C THR A 11 14.90 6.92 -5.40
N ARG A 12 14.25 6.20 -4.46
CA ARG A 12 14.52 4.79 -4.18
C ARG A 12 13.28 4.08 -3.62
N PRO A 13 13.25 2.73 -3.62
CA PRO A 13 12.19 1.97 -2.96
C PRO A 13 12.03 2.31 -1.48
N ASN A 14 10.82 2.14 -0.95
CA ASN A 14 10.44 2.30 0.45
C ASN A 14 10.60 3.72 1.02
N GLN A 15 10.57 4.75 0.16
CA GLN A 15 10.56 6.16 0.58
C GLN A 15 9.16 6.73 0.78
N ALA A 16 8.20 6.29 -0.02
CA ALA A 16 6.81 6.73 0.03
C ALA A 16 5.91 5.60 -0.46
N TRP A 17 4.83 5.35 0.29
CA TRP A 17 3.81 4.38 -0.06
C TRP A 17 2.46 5.07 -0.21
N SER A 18 1.63 4.60 -1.15
CA SER A 18 0.19 4.87 -1.15
C SER A 18 -0.55 3.69 -0.57
N ILE A 19 -1.71 3.96 -0.01
CA ILE A 19 -2.72 2.96 0.29
C ILE A 19 -3.92 3.23 -0.59
N ASP A 20 -4.44 2.17 -1.20
CA ASP A 20 -5.71 2.20 -1.92
C ASP A 20 -6.64 1.14 -1.35
N ILE A 21 -7.92 1.48 -1.24
CA ILE A 21 -8.96 0.54 -0.80
C ILE A 21 -10.03 0.50 -1.87
N THR A 22 -10.19 -0.67 -2.48
CA THR A 22 -11.16 -0.90 -3.55
C THR A 22 -12.15 -1.98 -3.13
N TYR A 23 -13.42 -1.82 -3.50
CA TYR A 23 -14.45 -2.84 -3.34
C TYR A 23 -14.47 -3.76 -4.56
N ILE A 24 -14.43 -5.07 -4.32
CA ILE A 24 -14.52 -6.09 -5.36
C ILE A 24 -15.92 -6.70 -5.28
N LYS A 25 -16.70 -6.56 -6.35
CA LYS A 25 -18.03 -7.17 -6.44
C LYS A 25 -17.89 -8.68 -6.56
N LEU A 26 -18.54 -9.40 -5.64
CA LEU A 26 -18.83 -10.82 -5.76
C LEU A 26 -20.30 -11.00 -6.17
N HIS A 27 -20.71 -12.22 -6.54
CA HIS A 27 -22.06 -12.49 -7.03
C HIS A 27 -23.16 -11.93 -6.11
N HIS A 28 -23.07 -12.20 -4.81
CA HIS A 28 -24.08 -11.77 -3.83
C HIS A 28 -23.59 -10.71 -2.85
N GLU A 29 -22.28 -10.48 -2.75
CA GLU A 29 -21.66 -9.61 -1.74
C GLU A 29 -20.53 -8.77 -2.35
N PHE A 30 -19.76 -8.09 -1.50
CA PHE A 30 -18.52 -7.40 -1.87
C PHE A 30 -17.45 -7.71 -0.82
N VAL A 31 -16.19 -7.68 -1.24
CA VAL A 31 -15.05 -7.69 -0.33
C VAL A 31 -14.22 -6.43 -0.54
N TYR A 32 -13.59 -5.96 0.52
CA TYR A 32 -12.68 -4.82 0.50
C TYR A 32 -11.25 -5.31 0.34
N LEU A 33 -10.59 -4.87 -0.72
CA LEU A 33 -9.15 -5.05 -0.92
C LEU A 33 -8.45 -3.80 -0.41
N THR A 34 -7.59 -3.96 0.59
CA THR A 34 -6.60 -2.95 0.97
C THR A 34 -5.26 -3.30 0.35
N ALA A 35 -4.67 -2.40 -0.43
CA ALA A 35 -3.36 -2.58 -1.03
C ALA A 35 -2.43 -1.41 -0.66
N ILE A 36 -1.21 -1.73 -0.24
CA ILE A 36 -0.13 -0.76 -0.01
C ILE A 36 0.88 -0.89 -1.14
N ILE A 37 1.12 0.22 -1.84
CA ILE A 37 1.90 0.28 -3.08
C ILE A 37 3.10 1.20 -2.86
N ASP A 38 4.30 0.73 -3.21
CA ASP A 38 5.49 1.56 -3.20
C ASP A 38 5.56 2.49 -4.41
N TRP A 39 5.80 3.79 -4.17
CA TRP A 39 5.74 4.81 -5.23
C TRP A 39 6.88 4.69 -6.24
N TYR A 40 8.03 4.17 -5.83
CA TYR A 40 9.20 4.05 -6.71
C TYR A 40 9.11 2.78 -7.57
N SER A 41 8.99 1.63 -6.92
CA SER A 41 9.00 0.32 -7.59
C SER A 41 7.66 -0.04 -8.24
N ARG A 42 6.56 0.61 -7.83
CA ARG A 42 5.17 0.27 -8.22
C ARG A 42 4.71 -1.12 -7.77
N CYS A 43 5.49 -1.79 -6.93
CA CYS A 43 5.13 -3.09 -6.38
C CYS A 43 4.15 -2.95 -5.20
N ILE A 44 3.27 -3.94 -5.06
CA ILE A 44 2.46 -4.12 -3.85
C ILE A 44 3.36 -4.67 -2.76
N VAL A 45 3.49 -3.94 -1.65
CA VAL A 45 4.33 -4.34 -0.51
C VAL A 45 3.52 -5.00 0.60
N GLY A 46 2.19 -4.80 0.63
CA GLY A 46 1.27 -5.48 1.52
C GLY A 46 -0.16 -5.40 1.02
N TRP A 47 -0.94 -6.45 1.26
CA TRP A 47 -2.37 -6.48 0.91
C TRP A 47 -3.17 -7.36 1.88
N GLU A 48 -4.45 -7.06 1.99
CA GLU A 48 -5.47 -7.85 2.72
C GLU A 48 -6.83 -7.76 2.02
N LEU A 49 -7.62 -8.82 2.17
CA LEU A 49 -9.04 -8.86 1.85
C LEU A 49 -9.84 -9.04 3.14
N ASP A 50 -10.96 -8.33 3.25
CA ASP A 50 -11.88 -8.43 4.39
C ASP A 50 -13.32 -8.15 3.88
N ASP A 51 -14.32 -8.74 4.51
CA ASP A 51 -15.73 -8.46 4.22
C ASP A 51 -16.20 -7.14 4.85
N THR A 52 -15.37 -6.53 5.71
CA THR A 52 -15.64 -5.24 6.35
C THR A 52 -14.57 -4.18 6.05
N LEU A 53 -14.99 -2.91 6.00
CA LEU A 53 -14.08 -1.76 5.93
C LEU A 53 -13.64 -1.33 7.34
N ALA A 54 -13.00 -2.24 8.07
CA ALA A 54 -12.60 -1.99 9.46
C ALA A 54 -11.11 -1.61 9.59
N THR A 55 -10.79 -0.68 10.49
CA THR A 55 -9.40 -0.26 10.81
C THR A 55 -8.43 -1.42 11.07
N PRO A 56 -8.81 -2.52 11.75
CA PRO A 56 -7.91 -3.65 11.97
C PRO A 56 -7.35 -4.25 10.67
N MET A 57 -8.11 -4.26 9.57
CA MET A 57 -7.64 -4.74 8.27
C MET A 57 -6.47 -3.88 7.76
N VAL A 58 -6.60 -2.55 7.85
CA VAL A 58 -5.56 -1.62 7.42
C VAL A 58 -4.29 -1.78 8.25
N LEU A 59 -4.42 -1.95 9.56
CA LEU A 59 -3.28 -2.19 10.46
C LEU A 59 -2.57 -3.51 10.16
N ARG A 60 -3.31 -4.58 9.86
CA ARG A 60 -2.72 -5.87 9.43
C ARG A 60 -1.98 -5.72 8.10
N THR A 61 -2.57 -5.04 7.13
CA THR A 61 -1.96 -4.77 5.83
C THR A 61 -0.66 -3.99 5.97
N LEU A 62 -0.65 -2.96 6.82
CA LEU A 62 0.54 -2.16 7.12
C LEU A 62 1.62 -3.01 7.82
N GLY A 63 1.22 -3.88 8.75
CA GLY A 63 2.13 -4.85 9.37
C GLY A 63 2.78 -5.80 8.37
N LYS A 64 2.03 -6.28 7.36
CA LYS A 64 2.58 -7.04 6.22
C LYS A 64 3.55 -6.20 5.40
N ALA A 65 3.19 -4.97 5.05
CA ALA A 65 4.05 -4.06 4.29
C ALA A 65 5.40 -3.80 4.96
N PHE A 66 5.43 -3.58 6.28
CA PHE A 66 6.70 -3.41 7.01
C PHE A 66 7.60 -4.65 7.00
N LYS A 67 7.03 -5.86 6.93
CA LYS A 67 7.80 -7.10 6.82
C LYS A 67 8.42 -7.23 5.42
N THR A 68 7.64 -6.96 4.37
CA THR A 68 8.10 -7.03 2.98
C THR A 68 9.11 -5.94 2.65
N ALA A 69 8.86 -4.71 3.09
CA ALA A 69 9.73 -3.56 2.81
C ALA A 69 11.15 -3.72 3.33
N LYS A 70 11.35 -4.45 4.44
CA LYS A 70 12.69 -4.79 4.95
C LYS A 70 13.44 -5.75 4.03
N ALA A 71 12.74 -6.56 3.23
CA ALA A 71 13.33 -7.56 2.35
C ALA A 71 13.71 -6.98 0.97
N VAL A 72 13.09 -5.88 0.54
CA VAL A 72 13.41 -5.23 -0.75
C VAL A 72 14.65 -4.33 -0.61
N GLY A 73 15.82 -4.95 -0.41
CA GLY A 73 17.10 -4.42 -0.87
C GLY A 73 17.21 -4.56 -2.40
N PRO A 74 18.25 -4.04 -3.06
CA PRO A 74 18.38 -4.16 -4.51
C PRO A 74 18.53 -5.65 -4.88
N THR A 75 17.42 -6.30 -5.22
CA THR A 75 17.46 -7.57 -5.93
C THR A 75 17.86 -7.23 -7.36
N ILE A 76 19.16 -7.14 -7.57
CA ILE A 76 19.77 -7.18 -8.90
C ILE A 76 19.43 -8.57 -9.44
N LEU A 77 18.64 -8.64 -10.52
CA LEU A 77 18.75 -9.73 -11.48
C LEU A 77 20.06 -9.52 -12.26
#